data_AF-A0AAW4VP70-F1
#
_entry.id   AF-A0AAW4VP70-F1
#
_cell.length_a   1.000
_cell.length_b   1.000
_cell.length_c   1.000
_cell.angle_alpha   90.00
_cell.angle_beta   90.00
_cell.angle_gamma   90.00
#
_symmetry.space_group_name_H-M   'P 1'
#
loop_
_entity.id
_entity.type
_entity.pdbx_description
1 polymer ?
#
loop_
_entity_poly.entity_id
_entity_poly.type
_entity_poly.pdbx_seq_one_letter_code
_entity_poly.pdbx_strand_id
1 'polypeptide(L)'
;MKKSYKGYIVWMILFCVGMVLMMIVDLKNLKLFSLILGNYMLMMLALLTGMIYKNECIYWYSGMSYQEAIEATSMSRKKYAYKHFIRFFITCLLYLFYSIIAYFLSFSFGMNMTICCLLIVVCALSTTSIKL
;
A
#
# COMPACT_ATOMS: atom_id res chain seq x y z
N MET A 1 4.42 -23.75 1.38
CA MET A 1 4.21 -22.62 0.45
C MET A 1 4.91 -22.94 -0.86
N LYS A 2 4.30 -22.68 -2.03
CA LYS A 2 4.95 -22.87 -3.34
C LYS A 2 5.28 -21.49 -3.93
N LYS A 3 6.49 -21.31 -4.47
CA LYS A 3 6.89 -20.05 -5.12
C LYS A 3 5.90 -19.72 -6.23
N SER A 4 5.27 -18.56 -6.14
CA SER A 4 4.29 -18.09 -7.11
C SER A 4 4.18 -16.58 -7.03
N TYR A 5 4.23 -15.91 -8.18
CA TYR A 5 4.01 -14.47 -8.29
C TYR A 5 2.66 -14.15 -8.94
N LYS A 6 1.80 -15.15 -9.19
CA LYS A 6 0.51 -14.93 -9.87
C LYS A 6 -0.34 -13.86 -9.16
N GLY A 7 -0.43 -13.92 -7.83
CA GLY A 7 -1.17 -12.93 -7.05
C GLY A 7 -0.53 -11.54 -7.12
N TYR A 8 0.80 -11.45 -7.07
CA TYR A 8 1.51 -10.18 -7.23
C TYR A 8 1.29 -9.57 -8.64
N ILE A 9 1.34 -10.39 -9.69
CA ILE A 9 1.07 -9.95 -11.06
C ILE A 9 -0.36 -9.45 -11.21
N VAL A 10 -1.35 -10.16 -10.67
CA VAL A 10 -2.75 -9.70 -10.68
C VAL A 10 -2.89 -8.37 -9.96
N TRP A 11 -2.23 -8.20 -8.81
CA TRP A 11 -2.21 -6.93 -8.09
C TRP A 11 -1.56 -5.81 -8.90
N MET A 12 -0.44 -6.08 -9.58
CA MET A 12 0.22 -5.09 -10.45
C MET A 12 -0.67 -4.68 -11.63
N ILE A 13 -1.35 -5.64 -12.27
CA ILE A 13 -2.29 -5.34 -13.36
C ILE A 13 -3.43 -4.46 -12.83
N LEU A 14 -4.01 -4.80 -11.68
CA LEU A 14 -5.06 -4.00 -11.05
C LEU A 14 -4.57 -2.59 -10.71
N PHE A 15 -3.32 -2.46 -10.25
CA PHE A 15 -2.68 -1.18 -9.98
C PHE A 15 -2.55 -0.34 -11.25
N CYS A 16 -1.98 -0.92 -12.31
CA CYS A 16 -1.80 -0.22 -13.58
C CYS A 16 -3.15 0.18 -14.21
N VAL A 17 -4.13 -0.72 -14.23
CA VAL A 17 -5.47 -0.43 -14.78
C VAL A 17 -6.14 0.70 -14.01
N GLY A 18 -6.10 0.68 -12.68
CA GLY A 18 -6.69 1.78 -11.90
C GLY A 18 -5.97 3.10 -12.12
N MET A 19 -4.63 3.11 -12.24
CA MET A 19 -3.89 4.32 -12.60
C MET A 19 -4.28 4.87 -13.98
N VAL A 20 -4.52 4.02 -14.97
CA VAL A 20 -5.01 4.44 -16.30
C VAL A 20 -6.43 4.99 -16.21
N LEU A 21 -7.32 4.34 -15.46
CA LEU A 21 -8.70 4.84 -15.26
C LEU A 21 -8.71 6.22 -14.58
N MET A 22 -7.75 6.50 -13.69
CA MET A 22 -7.61 7.83 -13.09
C MET A 22 -7.30 8.92 -14.13
N MET A 23 -6.65 8.60 -15.25
CA MET A 23 -6.39 9.57 -16.33
C MET A 23 -7.68 10.01 -17.07
N ILE A 24 -8.76 9.22 -16.97
CA ILE A 24 -10.05 9.52 -17.58
C ILE A 24 -10.87 10.49 -16.69
N VAL A 25 -10.54 10.59 -15.40
CA VAL A 25 -11.20 11.52 -14.47
C VAL A 25 -10.87 12.95 -14.91
N ASP A 26 -11.92 13.74 -15.18
CA ASP A 26 -11.78 15.13 -15.63
C ASP A 26 -10.90 15.93 -14.66
N LEU A 27 -9.72 16.33 -15.16
CA LEU A 27 -8.69 17.06 -14.40
C LEU A 27 -9.12 18.47 -13.99
N LYS A 28 -10.33 18.91 -14.35
CA LYS A 28 -10.89 20.22 -13.92
C LYS A 28 -10.89 20.39 -12.40
N ASN A 29 -10.99 19.31 -11.61
CA ASN A 29 -10.87 19.38 -10.15
C ASN A 29 -9.61 18.66 -9.65
N LEU A 30 -8.45 19.29 -9.85
CA LEU A 30 -7.15 18.77 -9.39
C LEU A 30 -7.12 18.49 -7.87
N LYS A 31 -7.86 19.25 -7.06
CA LYS A 31 -7.93 19.02 -5.61
C LYS A 31 -8.57 17.66 -5.31
N LEU A 32 -9.77 17.43 -5.83
CA LEU A 32 -10.48 16.16 -5.66
C LEU A 32 -9.69 15.00 -6.28
N PHE A 33 -9.12 15.21 -7.47
CA PHE A 33 -8.27 14.22 -8.14
C PHE A 33 -7.10 13.77 -7.26
N SER A 34 -6.35 14.71 -6.65
CA SER A 34 -5.21 14.35 -5.78
C SER A 34 -5.62 13.51 -4.57
N LEU A 35 -6.80 13.77 -3.99
CA LEU A 35 -7.32 13.02 -2.85
C LEU A 35 -7.77 11.61 -3.25
N ILE A 36 -8.44 11.47 -4.41
CA ILE A 36 -8.83 10.18 -4.96
C ILE A 36 -7.59 9.35 -5.28
N LEU A 37 -6.59 9.96 -5.95
CA LEU A 37 -5.33 9.30 -6.30
C LEU A 37 -4.58 8.83 -5.05
N GLY A 38 -4.45 9.68 -4.03
CA GLY A 38 -3.79 9.32 -2.78
C GLY A 38 -4.47 8.16 -2.06
N ASN A 39 -5.80 8.17 -1.98
CA ASN A 39 -6.57 7.06 -1.40
C ASN A 39 -6.39 5.77 -2.19
N TYR A 40 -6.41 5.85 -3.53
CA TYR A 40 -6.18 4.71 -4.39
C TYR A 40 -4.80 4.08 -4.16
N MET A 41 -3.74 4.88 -4.14
CA MET A 41 -2.38 4.39 -3.90
C MET A 41 -2.25 3.67 -2.56
N LEU A 42 -2.73 4.28 -1.48
CA LEU A 42 -2.65 3.68 -0.14
C LEU A 42 -3.53 2.44 0.01
N MET A 43 -4.72 2.44 -0.61
CA MET A 43 -5.57 1.25 -0.66
C MET A 43 -4.88 0.11 -1.39
N MET A 44 -4.22 0.38 -2.52
CA MET A 44 -3.48 -0.64 -3.26
C MET A 44 -2.30 -1.20 -2.45
N LEU A 45 -1.56 -0.37 -1.71
CA LEU A 45 -0.49 -0.83 -0.82
C LEU A 45 -1.03 -1.67 0.36
N ALA A 46 -2.16 -1.26 0.96
CA ALA A 46 -2.83 -2.03 2.01
C ALA A 46 -3.35 -3.38 1.47
N LEU A 47 -3.90 -3.42 0.25
CA LEU A 47 -4.31 -4.65 -0.41
C LEU A 47 -3.13 -5.58 -0.68
N LEU A 48 -2.01 -5.05 -1.19
CA LEU A 48 -0.80 -5.83 -1.43
C LEU A 48 -0.32 -6.51 -0.15
N THR A 49 -0.10 -5.72 0.90
CA THR A 49 0.39 -6.22 2.18
C THR A 49 -0.62 -7.17 2.85
N GLY A 50 -1.92 -6.95 2.66
CA GLY A 50 -2.98 -7.88 3.08
C GLY A 50 -2.96 -9.21 2.33
N MET A 51 -2.72 -9.19 1.02
CA MET A 51 -2.52 -10.41 0.21
C MET A 51 -1.28 -11.17 0.65
N ILE A 52 -0.19 -10.48 1.00
CA ILE A 52 1.01 -11.15 1.52
C ILE A 52 0.75 -11.72 2.92
N TYR A 53 0.05 -11.02 3.79
CA TYR A 53 -0.36 -11.56 5.09
C TYR A 53 -1.21 -12.83 4.93
N LYS A 54 -2.20 -12.81 4.03
CA LYS A 54 -3.09 -13.96 3.79
C LYS A 54 -2.35 -15.17 3.23
N ASN A 55 -1.41 -14.96 2.30
CA ASN A 55 -0.73 -16.03 1.56
C ASN A 55 0.67 -16.36 2.10
N GLU A 56 1.15 -15.63 3.12
CA GLU A 56 2.49 -15.73 3.70
C GLU A 56 3.63 -15.49 2.69
N CYS A 57 3.36 -14.83 1.55
CA CYS A 57 4.32 -14.58 0.48
C CYS A 57 5.29 -13.42 0.81
N ILE A 58 5.97 -13.49 1.95
CA ILE A 58 6.83 -12.41 2.47
C ILE A 58 8.00 -12.05 1.54
N TYR A 59 8.44 -12.99 0.70
CA TYR A 59 9.49 -12.84 -0.31
C TYR A 59 9.09 -11.95 -1.52
N TRP A 60 7.84 -11.46 -1.60
CA TRP A 60 7.41 -10.58 -2.68
C TRP A 60 7.94 -9.15 -2.56
N TYR A 61 8.21 -8.67 -1.34
CA TYR A 61 8.59 -7.27 -1.11
C TYR A 61 9.59 -7.08 0.04
N SER A 62 9.90 -8.13 0.81
CA SER A 62 11.00 -8.07 1.77
C SER A 62 12.33 -8.27 1.05
N GLY A 63 13.43 -7.83 1.67
CA GLY A 63 14.78 -8.19 1.22
C GLY A 63 15.12 -9.68 1.39
N MET A 64 14.13 -10.51 1.72
CA MET A 64 14.28 -11.93 1.98
C MET A 64 14.08 -12.76 0.72
N SER A 65 14.95 -13.73 0.53
CA SER A 65 14.83 -14.75 -0.50
C SER A 65 13.66 -15.68 -0.25
N TYR A 66 13.22 -16.38 -1.31
CA TYR A 66 12.19 -17.41 -1.18
C TYR A 66 12.63 -18.54 -0.24
N GLN A 67 13.92 -18.89 -0.25
CA GLN A 67 14.52 -19.94 0.56
C GLN A 67 14.43 -19.62 2.05
N GLU A 68 14.87 -18.43 2.45
CA GLU A 68 14.75 -17.95 3.85
C GLU A 68 13.27 -17.92 4.30
N ALA A 69 12.36 -17.55 3.42
CA ALA A 69 10.93 -17.54 3.74
C ALA A 69 10.36 -18.95 3.97
N ILE A 70 10.80 -19.98 3.24
CA ILE A 70 10.30 -21.36 3.44
C ILE A 70 10.91 -22.03 4.67
N GLU A 71 12.12 -21.65 5.05
CA GLU A 71 12.81 -22.15 6.26
C GLU A 71 12.12 -21.65 7.53
N ALA A 72 11.51 -20.46 7.49
CA ALA A 72 10.73 -19.94 8.59
C ALA A 72 9.42 -20.71 8.82
N THR A 73 8.91 -20.69 10.05
CA THR A 73 7.61 -21.27 10.36
C THR A 73 6.47 -20.40 9.83
N SER A 74 5.32 -21.02 9.52
CA SER A 74 4.10 -20.28 9.10
C SER A 74 3.69 -19.24 10.14
N MET A 75 3.84 -19.55 11.43
CA MET A 75 3.56 -18.61 12.51
C MET A 75 4.45 -17.37 12.47
N SER A 76 5.78 -17.53 12.30
CA SER A 76 6.72 -16.41 12.16
C SER A 76 6.39 -15.57 10.92
N ARG A 77 6.18 -16.20 9.76
CA ARG A 77 5.79 -15.50 8.52
C ARG A 77 4.51 -14.70 8.66
N LYS A 78 3.45 -15.29 9.23
CA LYS A 78 2.18 -14.58 9.45
C LYS A 78 2.36 -13.40 10.38
N LYS A 79 3.10 -13.57 11.48
CA LYS A 79 3.36 -12.49 12.45
C LYS A 79 4.14 -11.35 11.80
N TYR A 80 5.14 -11.67 10.99
CA TYR A 80 5.92 -10.69 10.23
C TYR A 80 5.04 -9.94 9.22
N ALA A 81 4.31 -10.66 8.38
CA ALA A 81 3.45 -10.06 7.36
C ALA A 81 2.30 -9.24 7.99
N TYR A 82 1.73 -9.69 9.10
CA TYR A 82 0.70 -8.97 9.84
C TYR A 82 1.20 -7.60 10.33
N LYS A 83 2.41 -7.53 10.88
CA LYS A 83 3.01 -6.26 11.34
C LYS A 83 3.20 -5.25 10.20
N HIS A 84 3.49 -5.72 8.99
CA HIS A 84 3.55 -4.86 7.81
C HIS A 84 2.16 -4.43 7.38
N PHE A 85 1.25 -5.39 7.22
CA PHE A 85 -0.13 -5.15 6.81
C PHE A 85 -0.82 -4.13 7.71
N ILE A 86 -0.75 -4.30 9.03
CA ILE A 86 -1.45 -3.40 9.95
C ILE A 86 -0.95 -1.96 9.87
N ARG A 87 0.34 -1.75 9.58
CA ARG A 87 0.91 -0.40 9.42
C ARG A 87 0.38 0.27 8.17
N PHE A 88 0.44 -0.41 7.02
CA PHE A 88 -0.12 0.13 5.77
C PHE A 88 -1.64 0.30 5.84
N PHE A 89 -2.35 -0.60 6.50
CA PHE A 89 -3.79 -0.51 6.71
C PHE A 89 -4.17 0.71 7.57
N ILE A 90 -3.49 0.93 8.70
CA ILE A 90 -3.70 2.12 9.53
C ILE A 90 -3.36 3.39 8.74
N THR A 91 -2.24 3.44 8.01
CA THR A 91 -1.89 4.60 7.17
C THR A 91 -2.96 4.88 6.11
N CYS A 92 -3.53 3.83 5.49
CA CYS A 92 -4.63 3.96 4.54
C CYS A 92 -5.87 4.59 5.18
N LEU A 93 -6.26 4.12 6.38
CA LEU A 93 -7.39 4.70 7.11
C LEU A 93 -7.14 6.15 7.52
N LEU A 94 -5.94 6.46 8.02
CA LEU A 94 -5.55 7.83 8.37
C LEU A 94 -5.65 8.77 7.18
N TYR A 95 -5.17 8.35 6.01
CA TYR A 95 -5.29 9.16 4.80
C TYR A 95 -6.73 9.31 4.32
N LEU A 96 -7.57 8.27 4.47
CA LEU A 96 -8.99 8.36 4.18
C LEU A 96 -9.66 9.47 5.01
N PHE A 97 -9.44 9.48 6.33
CA PHE A 97 -9.97 10.54 7.19
C PHE A 97 -9.37 11.92 6.87
N TYR A 98 -8.06 11.99 6.65
CA TYR A 98 -7.40 13.21 6.19
C TYR A 98 -8.03 13.74 4.91
N SER A 99 -8.35 12.87 3.95
CA SER A 99 -8.89 13.30 2.65
C SER A 99 -10.26 13.96 2.76
N ILE A 100 -11.10 13.50 3.68
CA ILE A 100 -12.39 14.13 3.97
C ILE A 100 -12.17 15.56 4.52
N ILE A 101 -11.26 15.71 5.48
CA ILE A 101 -10.95 17.01 6.10
C ILE A 101 -10.31 17.95 5.06
N ALA A 102 -9.32 17.47 4.31
CA ALA A 102 -8.58 18.22 3.30
C ALA A 102 -9.50 18.73 2.17
N TYR A 103 -10.54 17.96 1.83
CA TYR A 103 -11.57 18.37 0.89
C TYR A 103 -12.34 19.60 1.40
N PHE A 104 -12.87 19.56 2.63
CA PHE A 104 -13.61 20.69 3.21
C PHE A 104 -12.73 21.93 3.43
N LEU A 105 -11.46 21.72 3.78
CA LEU A 105 -10.47 22.81 3.93
C LEU A 105 -9.87 23.27 2.59
N SER A 106 -10.30 22.70 1.47
CA SER A 106 -9.88 23.11 0.12
C SER A 106 -8.37 23.08 -0.13
N PHE A 107 -7.66 22.12 0.47
CA PHE A 107 -6.21 21.95 0.33
C PHE A 107 -5.80 21.80 -1.15
N SER A 108 -4.63 22.35 -1.49
CA SER A 108 -4.13 22.34 -2.87
C SER A 108 -3.66 20.95 -3.30
N PHE A 109 -3.62 20.72 -4.62
CA PHE A 109 -3.05 19.51 -5.20
C PHE A 109 -1.66 19.19 -4.64
N GLY A 110 -0.77 20.19 -4.60
CA GLY A 110 0.61 20.03 -4.12
C GLY A 110 0.68 19.62 -2.65
N MET A 111 -0.17 20.19 -1.80
CA MET A 111 -0.26 19.81 -0.39
C MET A 111 -0.71 18.36 -0.22
N ASN A 112 -1.79 17.97 -0.90
CA ASN A 112 -2.35 16.62 -0.82
C ASN A 112 -1.35 15.55 -1.28
N MET A 113 -0.66 15.82 -2.39
CA MET A 113 0.37 14.90 -2.91
C MET A 113 1.59 14.81 -1.99
N THR A 114 2.04 15.93 -1.44
CA THR A 114 3.18 15.95 -0.51
C THR A 114 2.86 15.13 0.75
N ILE A 115 1.69 15.34 1.34
CA ILE A 115 1.25 14.61 2.54
C ILE A 115 1.10 13.12 2.25
N CYS A 116 0.51 12.76 1.09
CA CYS A 116 0.40 11.35 0.68
C CYS A 116 1.77 10.68 0.55
N CYS A 117 2.71 11.29 -0.18
CA CYS A 117 4.06 10.76 -0.37
C CYS A 117 4.80 10.62 0.97
N LEU A 118 4.74 11.63 1.84
CA LEU A 118 5.36 11.59 3.16
C LEU A 118 4.80 10.44 4.01
N LEU A 119 3.47 10.25 4.02
CA LEU A 119 2.85 9.15 4.75
C LEU A 119 3.29 7.78 4.23
N ILE A 120 3.36 7.60 2.91
CA ILE A 120 3.85 6.36 2.30
C ILE A 120 5.31 6.10 2.70
N VAL A 121 6.18 7.10 2.57
CA VAL A 121 7.61 6.99 2.90
C VAL A 121 7.81 6.68 4.38
N VAL A 122 7.16 7.43 5.27
CA VAL A 122 7.24 7.20 6.73
C VAL A 122 6.73 5.80 7.08
N CYS A 123 5.61 5.36 6.50
CA CYS A 123 5.08 4.03 6.73
C CYS A 123 6.07 2.95 6.27
N ALA A 124 6.59 3.07 5.04
CA ALA A 124 7.59 2.14 4.50
C ALA A 124 8.86 2.09 5.37
N LEU A 125 9.44 3.24 5.71
CA LEU A 125 10.63 3.31 6.57
C LEU A 125 10.38 2.69 7.94
N SER A 126 9.20 2.91 8.52
CA SER A 126 8.86 2.32 9.81
C SER A 126 8.97 0.79 9.75
N THR A 127 8.61 0.17 8.63
CA THR A 127 8.56 -1.30 8.48
C THR A 127 9.93 -1.96 8.31
N THR A 128 10.97 -1.21 7.90
CA THR A 128 12.31 -1.77 7.64
C THR A 128 12.97 -2.41 8.87
N SER A 129 12.60 -1.95 10.07
CA SER A 129 13.09 -2.48 11.35
C SER A 129 12.42 -3.79 11.79
N ILE A 130 11.33 -4.20 11.13
CA ILE A 130 10.59 -5.41 11.49
C ILE A 130 11.42 -6.61 11.04
N LYS A 131 11.75 -7.49 11.99
CA LYS A 131 12.42 -8.78 11.75
C LYS A 131 11.43 -9.93 11.71
N LEU A 132 11.77 -10.94 10.91
CA LEU A 132 11.02 -12.21 10.79
C LEU A 132 11.10 -13.04 12.07
#